data_AF-A0A9E3SH08-F1
#
_entry.id   AF-A0A9E3SH08-F1
#
_cell.length_a   1.000
_cell.length_b   1.000
_cell.length_c   1.000
_cell.angle_alpha   90.00
_cell.angle_beta   90.00
_cell.angle_gamma   90.00
#
_symmetry.space_group_name_H-M   'P 1'
#
loop_
_entity.id
_entity.type
_entity.pdbx_description
1 polymer ?
#
loop_
_entity_poly.entity_id
_entity_poly.type
_entity_poly.pdbx_seq_one_letter_code
_entity_poly.pdbx_strand_id
1 'polypeptide(L)' 'MRYAISAALLLLVITSVCAQRGRSNPFSEFHRKEALAIGQPAPQLHLQNTAGDEVNLRDYLGRWVFIEFGSYT' A
#
# COMPACT_ATOMS: atom_id res chain seq x y z
N MET A 1 -30.43 -3.65 -39.55
CA MET A 1 -30.41 -3.44 -38.08
C MET A 1 -29.33 -4.25 -37.33
N ARG A 2 -28.87 -5.43 -37.80
CA ARG A 2 -27.83 -6.24 -37.12
C ARG A 2 -26.45 -5.55 -37.01
N TYR A 3 -26.04 -4.78 -38.01
CA TYR A 3 -24.75 -4.08 -38.01
C TYR A 3 -24.67 -2.92 -37.01
N ALA A 4 -25.78 -2.24 -36.74
CA ALA A 4 -25.85 -1.13 -35.80
C ALA A 4 -25.61 -1.60 -34.35
N ILE A 5 -26.15 -2.77 -33.98
CA ILE A 5 -25.97 -3.37 -32.65
C ILE A 5 -24.53 -3.82 -32.46
N SER A 6 -23.92 -4.43 -33.49
CA SER A 6 -22.54 -4.91 -33.43
C SER A 6 -21.52 -3.76 -33.32
N ALA A 7 -21.76 -2.66 -34.05
CA ALA A 7 -20.94 -1.45 -33.94
C ALA A 7 -21.05 -0.78 -32.56
N ALA A 8 -22.26 -0.75 -31.97
CA ALA A 8 -22.47 -0.19 -30.64
C ALA A 8 -21.78 -1.00 -29.53
N LEU A 9 -21.80 -2.33 -29.63
CA LEU A 9 -21.11 -3.22 -28.68
C LEU A 9 -19.59 -3.06 -28.74
N LEU A 10 -19.03 -2.93 -29.95
CA LEU A 10 -17.60 -2.70 -30.14
C LEU A 10 -17.15 -1.36 -29.52
N LEU A 11 -17.94 -0.30 -29.70
CA LEU A 11 -17.68 1.01 -29.11
C LEU A 11 -17.70 0.98 -27.57
N LEU A 12 -18.63 0.23 -26.97
CA LEU A 12 -18.74 0.08 -25.50
C LEU A 12 -17.56 -0.70 -24.90
N VAL A 13 -17.02 -1.68 -25.63
CA VAL A 13 -15.82 -2.42 -25.21
C VAL A 13 -14.59 -1.51 -25.25
N ILE A 14 -14.42 -0.71 -26.30
CA ILE A 14 -13.27 0.18 -26.46
C ILE A 14 -13.25 1.28 -25.38
N THR A 15 -14.40 1.87 -25.05
CA THR A 15 -14.48 2.89 -23.98
C THR A 15 -14.17 2.31 -22.60
N SER A 16 -14.59 1.08 -22.32
CA SER A 16 -14.28 0.40 -21.04
C SER A 16 -12.80 0.09 -20.87
N VAL A 17 -12.11 -0.33 -21.95
CA VAL A 17 -10.66 -0.62 -21.91
C VAL A 17 -9.84 0.66 -21.70
N CYS A 18 -10.24 1.78 -22.33
CA CYS A 18 -9.58 3.07 -22.11
C CYS A 18 -9.80 3.60 -20.68
N ALA A 19 -10.97 3.36 -20.08
CA ALA A 19 -11.29 3.79 -18.72
C ALA A 19 -10.49 3.03 -17.64
N GLN A 20 -10.13 1.76 -17.88
CA GLN A 20 -9.36 0.95 -16.93
C GLN A 20 -7.87 1.29 -16.89
N ARG A 21 -7.34 1.95 -17.92
CA ARG A 21 -5.91 2.28 -18.04
C ARG A 21 -5.45 3.45 -17.16
N GLY A 22 -6.38 4.16 -16.53
CA GLY A 22 -6.10 5.35 -15.70
C GLY A 22 -6.05 5.09 -14.20
N ARG A 23 -6.16 3.85 -13.72
CA ARG A 23 -6.09 3.57 -12.28
C ARG A 23 -4.63 3.65 -11.83
N SER A 24 -4.24 4.79 -11.25
CA SER A 24 -2.93 4.97 -10.64
C SER A 24 -2.72 3.90 -9.57
N ASN A 25 -1.55 3.27 -9.56
CA ASN A 25 -1.15 2.42 -8.45
C ASN A 25 -0.95 3.33 -7.23
N PRO A 26 -1.78 3.26 -6.18
CA PRO A 26 -1.60 4.14 -5.01
C PRO A 26 -0.28 3.87 -4.27
N PHE A 27 0.43 2.79 -4.64
CA PHE A 27 1.74 2.44 -4.11
C PHE A 27 2.93 2.88 -4.98
N SER A 28 2.71 3.58 -6.11
CA SER A 28 3.82 4.03 -6.97
C SER A 28 4.68 5.12 -6.34
N GLU A 29 4.17 5.81 -5.32
CA GLU A 29 4.90 6.88 -4.61
C GLU A 29 5.74 6.38 -3.42
N PHE A 30 5.72 5.09 -3.10
CA PHE A 30 6.62 4.56 -2.07
C PHE A 30 8.06 4.55 -2.59
N HIS A 31 8.76 5.65 -2.35
CA HIS A 31 10.18 5.75 -2.59
C HIS A 31 10.86 4.79 -1.60
N ARG A 32 11.55 3.79 -2.14
CA ARG A 32 12.38 2.89 -1.32
C ARG A 32 13.47 3.75 -0.65
N LYS A 33 13.27 4.08 0.63
CA LYS A 33 14.35 4.64 1.45
C LYS A 33 15.47 3.61 1.57
N GLU A 34 16.70 4.09 1.76
CA GLU A 34 17.87 3.24 1.98
C GLU A 34 17.60 2.19 3.05
N ALA A 35 18.11 0.98 2.82
CA ALA A 35 17.95 -0.12 3.75
C ALA A 35 18.65 0.21 5.08
N LEU A 36 17.97 -0.08 6.19
CA LEU A 36 18.57 0.04 7.52
C LEU A 36 19.68 -1.01 7.66
N ALA A 37 20.89 -0.56 7.99
CA ALA A 37 22.01 -1.45 8.23
C ALA A 37 21.94 -2.07 9.64
N ILE A 38 22.32 -3.35 9.75
CA ILE A 38 22.41 -4.05 11.04
C ILE A 38 23.42 -3.34 11.94
N GLY A 39 23.09 -3.21 13.23
CA GLY A 39 23.94 -2.57 14.24
C GLY A 39 23.74 -1.05 14.36
N GLN A 40 22.97 -0.43 13.46
CA GLN A 40 22.48 0.94 13.66
C GLN A 40 21.36 0.97 14.71
N PRO A 41 21.18 2.10 15.42
CA PRO A 41 20.03 2.29 16.28
C PRO A 41 18.73 2.03 15.51
N ALA A 42 17.80 1.31 16.13
CA ALA A 42 16.47 1.13 15.56
C ALA A 42 15.79 2.49 15.34
N PRO A 43 15.00 2.67 14.26
CA PRO A 43 14.25 3.90 14.05
C PRO A 43 13.32 4.21 15.21
N GLN A 44 13.03 5.50 15.42
CA GLN A 44 11.94 5.88 16.30
C GLN A 44 10.61 5.45 15.67
N LEU A 45 9.82 4.70 16.43
CA LEU A 45 8.47 4.30 16.03
C LEU A 45 7.48 4.90 17.02
N HIS A 46 6.51 5.61 16.47
CA HIS A 46 5.34 6.13 17.15
C HIS A 46 4.14 5.44 16.50
N LEU A 47 3.51 4.53 17.23
CA LEU A 47 2.40 3.72 16.74
C LEU A 47 1.21 3.86 17.70
N GLN A 48 0.03 3.48 17.23
CA GLN A 48 -1.10 3.23 18.11
C GLN A 48 -1.31 1.72 18.21
N ASN A 49 -1.56 1.24 19.43
CA ASN A 49 -1.95 -0.15 19.64
C ASN A 49 -3.42 -0.38 19.24
N THR A 50 -3.91 -1.61 19.37
CA THR A 50 -5.29 -1.97 19.01
C THR A 50 -6.35 -1.37 19.95
N ALA A 51 -5.95 -0.86 21.12
CA ALA A 51 -6.81 -0.13 22.05
C ALA A 51 -6.85 1.38 21.76
N GLY A 52 -6.00 1.87 20.85
CA GLY A 52 -5.87 3.28 20.51
C GLY A 52 -4.84 4.04 21.35
N ASP A 53 -4.12 3.37 22.26
CA ASP A 53 -3.06 4.02 23.03
C ASP A 53 -1.82 4.25 22.18
N GLU A 54 -1.15 5.39 22.40
CA GLU A 54 0.16 5.63 21.81
C GLU A 54 1.21 4.70 22.42
N VAL A 55 2.03 4.09 21.56
CA VAL A 55 3.13 3.22 21.94
C VAL A 55 4.40 3.71 21.25
N ASN A 56 5.46 3.86 22.05
CA ASN A 56 6.78 4.19 21.54
C ASN A 56 7.73 3.00 21.65
N LEU A 57 8.59 2.79 20.64
CA LEU A 57 9.62 1.74 20.74
C LEU A 57 10.57 1.96 21.92
N ARG A 58 10.80 3.21 22.34
CA ARG A 58 11.67 3.57 23.47
C ARG A 58 11.15 3.06 24.81
N ASP A 59 9.85 2.80 24.92
CA ASP A 59 9.24 2.27 26.14
C ASP A 59 9.71 0.82 26.45
N TYR A 60 10.34 0.17 25.47
CA TYR A 60 10.86 -1.19 25.56
C TYR A 60 12.38 -1.28 25.73
N LEU A 61 13.06 -0.16 26.02
CA LEU A 61 14.50 -0.17 26.28
C LEU A 61 14.90 -1.16 27.38
N GLY A 62 16.00 -1.87 27.17
CA GLY A 62 16.47 -2.94 28.07
C GLY A 62 15.80 -4.31 27.85
N ARG A 63 14.91 -4.43 26.86
CA ARG A 63 14.27 -5.70 26.48
C ARG A 63 14.61 -6.06 25.03
N TRP A 64 14.61 -7.35 24.73
CA TRP A 64 14.62 -7.81 23.34
C TRP A 64 13.24 -7.58 22.72
N VAL A 65 13.21 -6.94 21.55
CA VAL A 65 11.99 -6.59 20.82
C VAL A 65 12.09 -7.17 19.41
N PHE A 66 11.02 -7.83 18.97
CA PHE A 66 10.83 -8.27 17.59
C PHE A 66 9.69 -7.46 16.96
N ILE A 67 9.88 -6.97 15.74
CA ILE A 67 8.89 -6.19 15.01
C ILE A 67 8.59 -6.90 13.71
N GLU A 68 7.33 -7.24 13.51
CA GLU A 68 6.82 -7.88 12.31
C GLU A 68 5.88 -6.93 11.57
N PHE A 69 5.99 -6.90 10.24
CA PHE A 69 5.06 -6.17 9.38
C PHE A 69 4.12 -7.16 8.68
N GLY A 70 2.84 -7.09 9.01
CA GLY A 70 1.78 -7.90 8.40
C GLY A 70 0.67 -7.02 7.83
N SER A 71 -0.11 -7.57 6.90
CA SER A 71 -1.31 -6.94 6.36
C SER A 71 -2.43 -7.97 6.31
N TYR A 72 -3.60 -7.59 6.82
CA TYR A 72 -4.83 -8.37 6.65
C TYR A 72 -5.46 -7.94 5.33
N THR A 73 -5.52 -8.86 4.37
CA THR A 73 -6.13 -8.66 3.04
C THR A 73 -7.63 -8.88 3.08
#